data_AF-A0A946EBU0-F1
#
_entry.id   AF-A0A946EBU0-F1
#
_cell.length_a   1.000
_cell.length_b   1.000
_cell.length_c   1.000
_cell.angle_alpha   90.00
_cell.angle_beta   90.00
_cell.angle_gamma   90.00
#
_symmetry.space_group_name_H-M   'P 1'
#
loop_
_entity.id
_entity.type
_entity.pdbx_description
1 polymer ?
#
loop_
_entity_poly.entity_id
_entity_poly.type
_entity_poly.pdbx_seq_one_letter_code
_entity_poly.pdbx_strand_id
1 'polypeptide(L)'
;GNLNLEPIVTKRDTSNYWGEIIFSEINYLNQDLPREKDWIELKNISNESVDLSGWKLKIDQDKAVSIINMKLNPGEYIVLSGHKDSLLFARPELDGRRIVDIKRLKLNGRRFRLLLIDEDKRIADSLSVTHTDKHSKAIYLKTPTENNHTLDSWLSAIETTPNEPNQYEKKIEEEKARTERQVYFTGLALLVLGIILLILHRLRKKRKAAL
;
A
#
# COMPACT_ATOMS: atom_id res chain seq x y z
N GLY A 1 -50.26 -18.28 2.06
CA GLY A 1 -49.18 -17.54 1.37
C GLY A 1 -47.87 -18.22 1.71
N ASN A 2 -47.09 -18.59 0.70
CA ASN A 2 -45.80 -19.25 0.95
C ASN A 2 -44.84 -18.23 1.58
N LEU A 3 -44.34 -18.57 2.76
CA LEU A 3 -43.28 -17.83 3.43
C LEU A 3 -41.98 -18.06 2.66
N ASN A 4 -41.48 -17.03 1.97
CA ASN A 4 -40.12 -17.02 1.42
C ASN A 4 -39.17 -16.53 2.52
N LEU A 5 -38.27 -17.41 2.94
CA LEU A 5 -37.15 -17.06 3.82
C LEU A 5 -36.00 -16.57 2.94
N GLU A 6 -35.76 -15.26 2.92
CA GLU A 6 -34.53 -14.73 2.34
C GLU A 6 -33.38 -14.87 3.35
N PRO A 7 -32.21 -15.38 2.92
CA PRO A 7 -31.07 -15.51 3.82
C PRO A 7 -30.58 -14.14 4.31
N ILE A 8 -30.49 -13.98 5.63
CA ILE A 8 -29.98 -12.77 6.30
C ILE A 8 -28.49 -12.53 5.98
N VAL A 9 -27.76 -13.60 5.64
CA VAL A 9 -26.34 -13.56 5.28
C VAL A 9 -26.14 -14.30 3.95
N THR A 10 -25.79 -13.55 2.91
CA THR A 10 -25.33 -14.13 1.63
C THR A 10 -23.82 -14.31 1.70
N LYS A 11 -23.33 -15.54 1.46
CA LYS A 11 -21.91 -15.76 1.17
C LYS A 11 -21.55 -14.90 -0.06
N ARG A 12 -20.50 -14.09 0.05
CA ARG A 12 -19.98 -13.32 -1.08
C ARG A 12 -18.83 -14.11 -1.70
N ASP A 13 -18.79 -14.12 -3.03
CA ASP A 13 -17.67 -14.66 -3.77
C ASP A 13 -16.47 -13.71 -3.67
N THR A 14 -15.29 -14.25 -3.95
CA THR A 14 -14.06 -13.46 -4.07
C THR A 14 -14.05 -12.73 -5.41
N SER A 15 -13.61 -11.48 -5.41
CA SER A 15 -13.46 -10.66 -6.61
C SER A 15 -12.26 -11.11 -7.45
N ASN A 16 -12.26 -10.77 -8.73
CA ASN A 16 -11.05 -10.89 -9.57
C ASN A 16 -9.93 -9.94 -9.12
N TYR A 17 -10.28 -8.87 -8.40
CA TYR A 17 -9.31 -7.90 -7.87
C TYR A 17 -8.69 -8.32 -6.53
N TRP A 18 -8.96 -9.55 -6.08
CA TRP A 18 -8.36 -10.09 -4.86
C TRP A 18 -6.85 -10.23 -5.02
N GLY A 19 -6.09 -9.58 -4.13
CA GLY A 19 -4.65 -9.48 -4.23
C GLY A 19 -4.17 -8.50 -5.32
N GLU A 20 -5.06 -7.66 -5.85
CA GLU A 20 -4.74 -6.60 -6.82
C GLU A 20 -5.01 -5.21 -6.25
N ILE A 21 -6.18 -5.00 -5.65
CA ILE A 21 -6.53 -3.79 -4.91
C ILE A 21 -6.49 -4.13 -3.42
N ILE A 22 -5.50 -3.61 -2.72
CA ILE A 22 -5.21 -4.00 -1.33
C ILE A 22 -5.34 -2.81 -0.37
N PHE A 23 -5.70 -3.08 0.87
CA PHE A 23 -5.43 -2.18 2.00
C PHE A 23 -3.92 -2.09 2.21
N SER A 24 -3.37 -0.87 2.20
CA SER A 24 -1.92 -0.62 2.38
C SER A 24 -1.58 0.07 3.70
N GLU A 25 -2.43 0.98 4.16
CA GLU A 25 -2.21 1.74 5.38
C GLU A 25 -3.55 2.13 6.03
N ILE A 26 -3.65 2.04 7.35
CA ILE A 26 -4.86 2.36 8.11
C ILE A 26 -4.48 3.31 9.25
N ASN A 27 -5.06 4.50 9.26
CA ASN A 27 -4.99 5.44 10.36
C ASN A 27 -6.29 5.37 11.18
N TYR A 28 -6.19 5.05 12.46
CA TYR A 28 -7.34 4.79 13.34
C TYR A 28 -7.23 5.57 14.67
N LEU A 29 -6.82 6.83 14.56
CA LEU A 29 -6.32 7.67 15.63
C LEU A 29 -7.17 7.67 16.91
N ASN A 30 -6.48 7.51 18.04
CA ASN A 30 -7.02 7.70 19.38
C ASN A 30 -6.72 9.14 19.89
N GLN A 31 -7.80 9.90 20.12
CA GLN A 31 -8.01 11.13 20.94
C GLN A 31 -7.05 12.34 20.89
N ASP A 32 -5.75 12.24 20.59
CA ASP A 32 -4.80 13.35 20.86
C ASP A 32 -4.67 14.41 19.75
N LEU A 33 -5.08 14.11 18.52
CA LEU A 33 -5.05 15.04 17.37
C LEU A 33 -6.39 15.01 16.61
N PRO A 34 -7.44 15.71 17.09
CA PRO A 34 -8.82 15.59 16.57
C PRO A 34 -9.02 16.00 15.09
N ARG A 35 -7.96 16.46 14.42
CA ARG A 35 -7.99 16.93 13.02
C ARG A 35 -7.61 15.84 12.01
N GLU A 36 -6.81 14.86 12.40
CA GLU A 36 -6.43 13.71 11.55
C GLU A 36 -7.40 12.55 11.80
N LYS A 37 -8.63 12.72 11.35
CA LYS A 37 -9.69 11.71 11.47
C LYS A 37 -9.33 10.41 10.72
N ASP A 38 -9.97 9.32 11.11
CA ASP A 38 -9.71 7.99 10.57
C ASP A 38 -9.70 7.97 9.04
N TRP A 39 -8.77 7.21 8.49
CA TRP A 39 -8.69 6.98 7.06
C TRP A 39 -8.07 5.63 6.75
N ILE A 40 -8.38 5.13 5.56
CA ILE A 40 -7.96 3.84 5.03
C ILE A 40 -7.35 4.09 3.66
N GLU A 41 -6.16 3.57 3.41
CA GLU A 41 -5.52 3.65 2.11
C GLU A 41 -5.66 2.34 1.35
N LEU A 42 -5.96 2.46 0.06
CA LEU A 42 -5.90 1.37 -0.90
C LEU A 42 -4.72 1.59 -1.85
N LYS A 43 -4.06 0.51 -2.25
CA LYS A 43 -3.05 0.49 -3.31
C LYS A 43 -3.49 -0.43 -4.44
N ASN A 44 -3.29 0.01 -5.67
CA ASN A 44 -3.37 -0.86 -6.84
C ASN A 44 -2.00 -1.48 -7.12
N ILE A 45 -1.87 -2.77 -6.88
CA ILE A 45 -0.66 -3.55 -7.16
C ILE A 45 -0.75 -4.37 -8.46
N SER A 46 -1.88 -4.28 -9.17
CA SER A 46 -2.01 -4.86 -10.51
C SER A 46 -1.24 -4.04 -11.55
N ASN A 47 -1.16 -4.59 -12.77
CA ASN A 47 -0.59 -3.91 -13.92
C ASN A 47 -1.64 -3.16 -14.75
N GLU A 48 -2.90 -3.13 -14.30
CA GLU A 48 -4.00 -2.48 -15.01
C GLU A 48 -4.60 -1.34 -14.21
N SER A 49 -5.28 -0.42 -14.90
CA SER A 49 -6.01 0.64 -14.24
C SER A 49 -7.40 0.16 -13.85
N VAL A 50 -7.79 0.37 -12.60
CA VAL A 50 -9.06 -0.11 -12.03
C VAL A 50 -9.98 1.07 -11.71
N ASP A 51 -11.22 1.01 -12.18
CA ASP A 51 -12.27 1.95 -11.79
C ASP A 51 -12.98 1.42 -10.54
N LEU A 52 -12.82 2.14 -9.42
CA LEU A 52 -13.42 1.83 -8.13
C LEU A 52 -14.82 2.46 -7.99
N SER A 53 -15.36 3.07 -9.04
CA SER A 53 -16.70 3.68 -9.00
C SER A 53 -17.76 2.62 -8.71
N GLY A 54 -18.50 2.81 -7.62
CA GLY A 54 -19.55 1.86 -7.20
C GLY A 54 -19.05 0.76 -6.25
N TRP A 55 -17.73 0.62 -6.07
CA TRP A 55 -17.17 -0.20 -5.00
C TRP A 55 -17.59 0.33 -3.64
N LYS A 56 -17.56 -0.52 -2.63
CA LYS A 56 -18.02 -0.19 -1.28
C LYS A 56 -17.01 -0.60 -0.24
N LEU A 57 -16.79 0.31 0.70
CA LEU A 57 -16.12 0.02 1.96
C LEU A 57 -17.18 -0.33 3.01
N LYS A 58 -17.03 -1.48 3.67
CA LYS A 58 -17.84 -1.84 4.83
C LYS A 58 -16.95 -1.98 6.07
N ILE A 59 -17.37 -1.35 7.16
CA ILE A 59 -16.69 -1.35 8.45
C ILE A 59 -17.58 -2.10 9.43
N ASP A 60 -17.05 -3.13 10.08
CA ASP A 60 -17.76 -3.98 11.03
C ASP A 60 -19.16 -4.41 10.54
N GLN A 61 -20.22 -4.03 11.27
CA GLN A 61 -21.61 -4.32 10.95
C GLN A 61 -22.32 -3.12 10.30
N ASP A 62 -21.61 -2.03 10.05
CA ASP A 62 -22.19 -0.80 9.52
C ASP A 62 -22.64 -0.96 8.05
N LYS A 63 -23.42 0.01 7.60
CA LYS A 63 -23.80 0.11 6.19
C LYS A 63 -22.55 0.37 5.35
N ALA A 64 -22.41 -0.39 4.27
CA ALA A 64 -21.34 -0.19 3.31
C ALA A 64 -21.49 1.17 2.62
N VAL A 65 -20.40 1.92 2.50
CA VAL A 65 -20.34 3.26 1.90
C VAL A 65 -19.67 3.17 0.54
N SER A 66 -20.28 3.79 -0.48
CA SER A 66 -19.77 3.75 -1.85
C SER A 66 -18.57 4.68 -2.06
N ILE A 67 -17.61 4.20 -2.84
CA ILE A 67 -16.54 4.99 -3.45
C ILE A 67 -17.09 5.57 -4.77
N ILE A 68 -16.88 6.85 -5.01
CA ILE A 68 -17.49 7.59 -6.12
C ILE A 68 -16.41 8.15 -7.03
N ASN A 69 -16.54 7.92 -8.34
CA ASN A 69 -15.75 8.52 -9.41
C ASN A 69 -14.23 8.41 -9.16
N MET A 70 -13.74 7.20 -8.97
CA MET A 70 -12.34 6.98 -8.64
C MET A 70 -11.70 5.94 -9.55
N LYS A 71 -10.63 6.33 -10.23
CA LYS A 71 -9.80 5.45 -11.05
C LYS A 71 -8.41 5.39 -10.45
N LEU A 72 -7.88 4.18 -10.32
CA LEU A 72 -6.59 3.90 -9.71
C LEU A 72 -5.69 3.19 -10.72
N ASN A 73 -4.64 3.87 -11.19
CA ASN A 73 -3.67 3.31 -12.14
C ASN A 73 -2.73 2.30 -11.44
N PRO A 74 -1.90 1.55 -12.20
CA PRO A 74 -0.89 0.68 -11.60
C PRO A 74 0.04 1.44 -10.65
N GLY A 75 0.29 0.88 -9.47
CA GLY A 75 1.18 1.45 -8.45
C GLY A 75 0.61 2.63 -7.67
N GLU A 76 -0.61 3.04 -7.97
CA GLU A 76 -1.24 4.21 -7.35
C GLU A 76 -1.94 3.90 -6.02
N TYR A 77 -1.91 4.90 -5.12
CA TYR A 77 -2.58 4.89 -3.82
C TYR A 77 -3.83 5.77 -3.79
N ILE A 78 -4.83 5.42 -2.99
CA ILE A 78 -5.96 6.30 -2.71
C ILE A 78 -6.34 6.26 -1.24
N VAL A 79 -6.54 7.43 -0.65
CA VAL A 79 -6.98 7.57 0.73
C VAL A 79 -8.49 7.74 0.80
N LEU A 80 -9.15 6.83 1.50
CA LEU A 80 -10.54 6.90 1.92
C LEU A 80 -10.60 7.58 3.29
N SER A 81 -10.93 8.86 3.34
CA SER A 81 -10.91 9.66 4.57
C SER A 81 -12.30 9.89 5.12
N GLY A 82 -12.48 9.79 6.45
CA GLY A 82 -13.73 10.20 7.09
C GLY A 82 -14.04 11.70 6.98
N HIS A 83 -13.00 12.50 6.74
CA HIS A 83 -13.09 13.97 6.65
C HIS A 83 -11.95 14.54 5.80
N LYS A 84 -12.14 14.51 4.49
CA LYS A 84 -11.14 14.98 3.51
C LYS A 84 -10.58 16.38 3.81
N ASP A 85 -11.44 17.35 4.10
CA ASP A 85 -11.00 18.73 4.33
C ASP A 85 -10.15 18.89 5.60
N SER A 86 -10.45 18.10 6.64
CA SER A 86 -9.65 18.11 7.87
C SER A 86 -8.26 17.51 7.64
N LEU A 87 -8.18 16.43 6.85
CA LEU A 87 -6.91 15.83 6.45
C LEU A 87 -6.08 16.81 5.61
N LEU A 88 -6.67 17.43 4.58
CA LEU A 88 -6.00 18.42 3.75
C LEU A 88 -5.60 19.69 4.50
N PHE A 89 -6.37 20.11 5.49
CA PHE A 89 -5.98 21.23 6.35
C PHE A 89 -4.75 20.90 7.21
N ALA A 90 -4.66 19.67 7.72
CA ALA A 90 -3.52 19.22 8.53
C ALA A 90 -2.26 18.90 7.68
N ARG A 91 -2.47 18.53 6.41
CA ARG A 91 -1.45 18.09 5.44
C ARG A 91 -1.73 18.71 4.07
N PRO A 92 -1.50 20.02 3.89
CA PRO A 92 -1.81 20.75 2.66
C PRO A 92 -0.97 20.32 1.45
N GLU A 93 0.12 19.59 1.67
CA GLU A 93 0.99 19.02 0.64
C GLU A 93 0.37 17.82 -0.10
N LEU A 94 -0.68 17.19 0.45
CA LEU A 94 -1.28 16.00 -0.16
C LEU A 94 -2.03 16.34 -1.44
N ASP A 95 -1.94 15.44 -2.42
CA ASP A 95 -2.79 15.52 -3.62
C ASP A 95 -4.25 15.20 -3.25
N GLY A 96 -5.06 16.24 -3.06
CA GLY A 96 -6.48 16.12 -2.74
C GLY A 96 -7.30 15.38 -3.80
N ARG A 97 -6.81 15.19 -5.03
CA ARG A 97 -7.47 14.34 -6.04
C ARG A 97 -7.38 12.86 -5.66
N ARG A 98 -6.46 12.51 -4.77
CA ARG A 98 -6.21 11.16 -4.24
C ARG A 98 -6.81 10.93 -2.86
N ILE A 99 -7.80 11.75 -2.49
CA ILE A 99 -8.53 11.60 -1.25
C ILE A 99 -10.03 11.57 -1.56
N VAL A 100 -10.69 10.48 -1.17
CA VAL A 100 -12.15 10.31 -1.26
C VAL A 100 -12.74 10.54 0.11
N ASP A 101 -13.76 11.40 0.20
CA ASP A 101 -14.49 11.64 1.44
C ASP A 101 -15.53 10.52 1.66
N ILE A 102 -15.29 9.67 2.66
CA ILE A 102 -16.17 8.60 3.09
C ILE A 102 -16.91 9.05 4.34
N LYS A 103 -18.09 9.62 4.13
CA LYS A 103 -18.95 10.11 5.23
C LYS A 103 -19.14 9.02 6.29
N ARG A 104 -18.92 9.40 7.55
CA ARG A 104 -19.09 8.55 8.74
C ARG A 104 -18.10 7.39 8.85
N LEU A 105 -17.00 7.41 8.10
CA LEU A 105 -15.87 6.51 8.39
C LEU A 105 -15.39 6.80 9.81
N LYS A 106 -15.50 5.79 10.66
CA LYS A 106 -15.00 5.78 12.03
C LYS A 106 -14.56 4.38 12.38
N LEU A 107 -13.32 4.24 12.82
CA LEU A 107 -12.73 2.99 13.24
C LEU A 107 -12.75 2.91 14.76
N ASN A 108 -12.93 1.70 15.28
CA ASN A 108 -12.77 1.46 16.69
C ASN A 108 -11.30 1.17 16.98
N GLY A 109 -10.63 2.07 17.70
CA GLY A 109 -9.19 2.00 17.97
C GLY A 109 -8.70 0.78 18.75
N ARG A 110 -9.58 -0.14 19.19
CA ARG A 110 -9.20 -1.44 19.76
C ARG A 110 -9.35 -2.59 18.78
N ARG A 111 -10.41 -2.56 17.96
CA ARG A 111 -10.67 -3.60 16.97
C ARG A 111 -11.56 -3.07 15.87
N PHE A 112 -11.32 -3.47 14.64
CA PHE A 112 -12.19 -3.17 13.51
C PHE A 112 -12.04 -4.24 12.44
N ARG A 113 -13.07 -4.42 11.64
CA ARG A 113 -13.05 -5.25 10.43
C ARG A 113 -13.44 -4.44 9.22
N LEU A 114 -12.67 -4.60 8.14
CA LEU A 114 -12.88 -3.95 6.86
C LEU A 114 -13.21 -5.00 5.80
N LEU A 115 -14.15 -4.66 4.93
CA LEU A 115 -14.42 -5.37 3.68
C LEU A 115 -14.44 -4.35 2.55
N LEU A 116 -13.61 -4.59 1.54
CA LEU A 116 -13.68 -3.91 0.26
C LEU A 116 -14.49 -4.78 -0.68
N ILE A 117 -15.56 -4.21 -1.22
CA ILE A 117 -16.55 -4.92 -2.03
C ILE A 117 -16.59 -4.26 -3.40
N ASP A 118 -16.41 -5.04 -4.47
CA ASP A 118 -16.46 -4.53 -5.84
C ASP A 118 -17.89 -4.20 -6.30
N GLU A 119 -18.03 -3.69 -7.52
CA GLU A 119 -19.30 -3.34 -8.15
C GLU A 119 -20.27 -4.54 -8.29
N ASP A 120 -19.71 -5.74 -8.46
CA ASP A 120 -20.41 -7.02 -8.57
C ASP A 120 -20.80 -7.62 -7.20
N LYS A 121 -20.53 -6.89 -6.11
CA LYS A 121 -20.79 -7.28 -4.71
C LYS A 121 -19.90 -8.43 -4.21
N ARG A 122 -18.79 -8.72 -4.89
CA ARG A 122 -17.76 -9.69 -4.47
C ARG A 122 -16.73 -9.02 -3.57
N ILE A 123 -16.02 -9.80 -2.77
CA ILE A 123 -15.00 -9.28 -1.84
C ILE A 123 -13.69 -9.10 -2.60
N ALA A 124 -13.25 -7.85 -2.77
CA ALA A 124 -11.95 -7.52 -3.34
C ALA A 124 -10.83 -7.58 -2.29
N ASP A 125 -11.13 -7.19 -1.04
CA ASP A 125 -10.16 -7.29 0.05
C ASP A 125 -10.87 -7.37 1.41
N SER A 126 -10.19 -7.88 2.42
CA SER A 126 -10.67 -7.91 3.80
C SER A 126 -9.53 -7.85 4.81
N LEU A 127 -9.76 -7.10 5.89
CA LEU A 127 -8.81 -6.97 6.99
C LEU A 127 -9.56 -7.03 8.32
N SER A 128 -9.01 -7.74 9.30
CA SER A 128 -9.52 -7.73 10.68
C SER A 128 -8.38 -7.43 11.63
N VAL A 129 -8.50 -6.30 12.35
CA VAL A 129 -7.48 -5.82 13.26
C VAL A 129 -7.99 -5.94 14.69
N THR A 130 -7.16 -6.52 15.55
CA THR A 130 -7.29 -6.40 17.00
C THR A 130 -5.99 -5.81 17.51
N HIS A 131 -6.06 -4.60 18.06
CA HIS A 131 -4.90 -3.81 18.40
C HIS A 131 -4.58 -3.91 19.90
N THR A 132 -3.31 -4.15 20.22
CA THR A 132 -2.82 -4.31 21.59
C THR A 132 -1.87 -3.19 22.02
N ASP A 133 -1.20 -2.54 21.07
CA ASP A 133 -0.40 -1.34 21.34
C ASP A 133 -1.34 -0.15 21.59
N LYS A 134 -1.05 0.66 22.59
CA LYS A 134 -1.87 1.86 22.90
C LYS A 134 -1.26 3.13 22.35
N HIS A 135 -0.03 3.06 21.85
CA HIS A 135 0.75 4.22 21.38
C HIS A 135 0.76 4.36 19.86
N SER A 136 0.51 3.28 19.13
CA SER A 136 0.36 3.30 17.68
C SER A 136 -0.92 4.03 17.26
N LYS A 137 -0.82 4.79 16.17
CA LYS A 137 -1.91 5.58 15.58
C LYS A 137 -2.35 5.02 14.23
N ALA A 138 -1.49 4.23 13.61
CA ALA A 138 -1.72 3.61 12.34
C ALA A 138 -1.08 2.21 12.27
N ILE A 139 -1.45 1.47 11.23
CA ILE A 139 -0.70 0.32 10.75
C ILE A 139 -0.45 0.47 9.25
N TYR A 140 0.68 -0.02 8.77
CA TYR A 140 0.93 -0.17 7.34
C TYR A 140 1.39 -1.59 7.03
N LEU A 141 1.06 -2.06 5.82
CA LEU A 141 1.54 -3.31 5.28
C LEU A 141 3.04 -3.18 4.98
N LYS A 142 3.88 -4.11 5.45
CA LYS A 142 5.36 -4.02 5.30
C LYS A 142 5.77 -3.74 3.86
N THR A 143 5.30 -4.55 2.93
CA THR A 143 5.46 -4.30 1.50
C THR A 143 4.18 -4.66 0.75
N PRO A 144 3.94 -4.08 -0.43
CA PRO A 144 2.72 -4.33 -1.20
C PRO A 144 2.50 -5.79 -1.61
N THR A 145 3.56 -6.59 -1.63
CA THR A 145 3.52 -8.00 -2.06
C THR A 145 3.26 -8.96 -0.90
N GLU A 146 3.22 -8.45 0.34
CA GLU A 146 2.95 -9.25 1.52
C GLU A 146 1.48 -9.69 1.59
N ASN A 147 1.22 -10.77 2.33
CA ASN A 147 -0.15 -11.22 2.56
C ASN A 147 -0.85 -10.27 3.55
N ASN A 148 -1.62 -9.34 3.00
CA ASN A 148 -2.31 -8.32 3.79
C ASN A 148 -3.48 -8.88 4.64
N HIS A 149 -3.81 -10.17 4.54
CA HIS A 149 -4.79 -10.84 5.39
C HIS A 149 -4.21 -11.45 6.68
N THR A 150 -2.88 -11.37 6.88
CA THR A 150 -2.21 -11.81 8.11
C THR A 150 -1.61 -10.64 8.85
N LEU A 151 -1.92 -10.49 10.15
CA LEU A 151 -1.43 -9.36 10.96
C LEU A 151 0.10 -9.30 11.06
N ASP A 152 0.81 -10.42 10.90
CA ASP A 152 2.27 -10.46 10.89
C ASP A 152 2.91 -9.69 9.72
N SER A 153 2.15 -9.45 8.65
CA SER A 153 2.59 -8.63 7.51
C SER A 153 2.40 -7.12 7.75
N TRP A 154 1.77 -6.73 8.85
CA TRP A 154 1.50 -5.34 9.19
C TRP A 154 2.43 -4.85 10.29
N LEU A 155 2.79 -3.56 10.25
CA LEU A 155 3.58 -2.89 11.27
C LEU A 155 2.78 -1.75 11.89
N SER A 156 2.86 -1.70 13.22
CA SER A 156 2.43 -0.56 14.04
C SER A 156 3.23 0.70 13.71
N ALA A 157 2.53 1.82 13.59
CA ALA A 157 3.13 3.09 13.21
C ALA A 157 2.58 4.27 14.02
N ILE A 158 3.44 5.26 14.25
CA ILE A 158 3.08 6.56 14.84
C ILE A 158 2.90 7.61 13.74
N GLU A 159 3.76 7.54 12.72
CA GLU A 159 3.71 8.40 11.54
C GLU A 159 2.99 7.68 10.41
N THR A 160 2.37 8.47 9.54
CA THR A 160 1.59 7.97 8.41
C THR A 160 2.08 8.55 7.09
N THR A 161 1.78 7.83 6.00
CA THR A 161 2.25 8.16 4.65
C THR A 161 1.09 8.19 3.63
N PRO A 162 0.04 9.00 3.86
CA PRO A 162 -1.11 9.02 2.97
C PRO A 162 -0.71 9.37 1.52
N ASN A 163 -1.17 8.56 0.57
CA ASN A 163 -0.90 8.61 -0.86
C ASN A 163 0.55 8.30 -1.28
N GLU A 164 1.37 7.72 -0.41
CA GLU A 164 2.77 7.43 -0.67
C GLU A 164 3.21 6.04 -0.16
N PRO A 165 4.34 5.48 -0.64
CA PRO A 165 4.96 4.33 0.00
C PRO A 165 5.25 4.58 1.48
N ASN A 166 5.02 3.55 2.30
CA ASN A 166 5.29 3.63 3.73
C ASN A 166 6.80 3.64 4.04
N GLN A 167 7.14 3.98 5.28
CA GLN A 167 8.54 4.12 5.70
C GLN A 167 9.35 2.84 5.57
N TYR A 168 8.72 1.68 5.79
CA TYR A 168 9.39 0.39 5.63
C TYR A 168 9.66 0.10 4.15
N GLU A 169 8.67 0.29 3.28
CA GLU A 169 8.82 0.15 1.83
C GLU A 169 9.92 1.06 1.29
N LYS A 170 9.91 2.36 1.65
CA LYS A 170 10.94 3.34 1.27
C LYS A 170 12.34 2.87 1.68
N LYS A 171 12.49 2.36 2.90
CA LYS A 171 13.78 1.84 3.40
C LYS A 171 14.27 0.64 2.60
N ILE A 172 13.39 -0.31 2.28
CA ILE A 172 13.75 -1.48 1.46
C ILE A 172 14.17 -1.05 0.06
N GLU A 173 13.47 -0.09 -0.55
CA GLU A 173 13.83 0.46 -1.86
C GLU A 173 15.19 1.17 -1.84
N GLU A 174 15.47 1.97 -0.81
CA GLU A 174 16.76 2.64 -0.63
C GLU A 174 17.92 1.64 -0.45
N GLU A 175 17.73 0.58 0.33
CA GLU A 175 18.71 -0.48 0.54
C GLU A 175 18.98 -1.26 -0.76
N LYS A 176 17.92 -1.56 -1.52
CA LYS A 176 18.03 -2.20 -2.84
C LYS A 176 18.80 -1.31 -3.83
N ALA A 177 18.43 -0.04 -3.94
CA ALA A 177 19.11 0.92 -4.81
C ALA A 177 20.58 1.13 -4.43
N ARG A 178 20.90 1.13 -3.12
CA ARG A 178 22.29 1.15 -2.64
C ARG A 178 23.06 -0.09 -3.11
N THR A 179 22.46 -1.27 -2.96
CA THR A 179 23.07 -2.55 -3.36
C THR A 179 23.33 -2.60 -4.87
N GLU A 180 22.35 -2.20 -5.68
CA GLU A 180 22.47 -2.15 -7.15
C GLU A 180 23.60 -1.21 -7.59
N ARG A 181 23.69 -0.01 -6.99
CA ARG A 181 24.81 0.92 -7.25
C ARG A 181 26.15 0.31 -6.89
N GLN A 182 26.25 -0.38 -5.74
CA GLN A 182 27.49 -1.03 -5.33
C GLN A 182 27.90 -2.16 -6.30
N VAL A 183 26.94 -2.97 -6.76
CA VAL A 183 27.19 -4.02 -7.75
C VAL A 183 27.64 -3.41 -9.09
N TYR A 184 26.99 -2.34 -9.54
CA TYR A 184 27.38 -1.64 -10.77
C TYR A 184 28.83 -1.11 -10.70
N PHE A 185 29.19 -0.40 -9.64
CA PHE A 185 30.54 0.18 -9.51
C PHE A 185 31.63 -0.88 -9.30
N THR A 186 31.33 -1.96 -8.57
CA THR A 186 32.28 -3.07 -8.44
C THR A 186 32.50 -3.79 -9.78
N GLY A 187 31.42 -4.06 -10.54
CA GLY A 187 31.51 -4.62 -11.88
C GLY A 187 32.29 -3.73 -12.85
N LEU A 188 32.04 -2.42 -12.84
CA LEU A 188 32.76 -1.45 -13.67
C LEU A 188 34.25 -1.41 -13.31
N ALA A 189 34.60 -1.41 -12.03
CA ALA A 189 35.98 -1.42 -11.57
C ALA A 189 36.74 -2.68 -12.02
N LEU A 190 36.10 -3.86 -11.94
CA LEU A 190 36.67 -5.12 -12.40
C LEU A 190 36.87 -5.14 -13.93
N LEU A 191 35.93 -4.58 -14.69
CA LEU A 191 36.04 -4.46 -16.15
C LEU A 191 37.21 -3.55 -16.54
N VAL A 192 37.35 -2.39 -15.89
CA VAL A 192 38.47 -1.46 -16.11
C VAL A 192 39.80 -2.13 -15.75
N LEU A 193 39.88 -2.84 -14.62
CA LEU A 193 41.07 -3.58 -14.23
C LEU A 193 41.44 -4.65 -15.28
N GLY A 194 40.46 -5.39 -15.79
CA GLY A 194 40.66 -6.37 -16.85
C GLY A 194 41.25 -5.76 -18.14
N ILE A 195 40.73 -4.61 -18.56
CA ILE A 195 41.26 -3.87 -19.72
C ILE A 195 42.70 -3.42 -19.48
N ILE A 196 43.01 -2.88 -18.30
CA ILE A 196 44.38 -2.48 -17.93
C ILE A 196 45.33 -3.68 -17.98
N LEU A 197 44.94 -4.82 -17.40
CA LEU A 197 45.75 -6.04 -17.41
C LEU A 197 45.98 -6.57 -18.82
N LEU A 198 44.96 -6.51 -19.70
CA LEU A 198 45.10 -6.87 -21.12
C LEU A 198 46.06 -5.95 -21.88
N ILE A 199 45.99 -4.63 -21.64
CA ILE A 199 46.92 -3.65 -22.21
C ILE A 199 48.35 -3.96 -21.74
N LEU A 200 48.56 -4.13 -20.44
CA LEU A 200 49.86 -4.47 -19.86
C LEU A 200 50.42 -5.78 -20.42
N HIS A 201 49.57 -6.80 -20.58
CA HIS A 201 49.96 -8.07 -21.18
C HIS A 201 50.41 -7.90 -22.64
N ARG A 202 49.64 -7.16 -23.46
CA ARG A 202 49.99 -6.88 -24.87
C ARG A 202 51.30 -6.09 -24.99
N LEU A 203 51.53 -5.09 -24.12
CA LEU A 203 52.77 -4.32 -24.09
C LEU A 203 53.98 -5.20 -23.72
N ARG A 204 53.84 -6.09 -22.72
CA ARG A 204 54.89 -7.05 -22.34
C ARG A 204 55.21 -8.03 -23.48
N LYS A 205 54.20 -8.55 -24.17
CA LYS A 205 54.39 -9.48 -25.30
C LYS A 205 55.13 -8.80 -26.46
N LYS A 206 54.77 -7.56 -26.81
CA LYS A 206 55.49 -6.78 -27.83
C LYS A 206 56.96 -6.54 -27.47
N ARG A 207 57.27 -6.18 -26.22
CA ARG A 207 58.66 -5.99 -25.77
C ARG A 207 59.52 -7.25 -25.91
N LYS A 208 58.97 -8.42 -25.58
CA LYS A 208 59.69 -9.70 -25.73
C LYS A 208 59.95 -10.10 -27.18
N ALA A 209 59.10 -9.67 -28.12
CA ALA A 209 59.28 -9.95 -29.55
C ALA A 209 60.27 -9.00 -30.25
N ALA A 210 60.72 -7.94 -29.58
CA ALA A 210 61.66 -6.94 -30.09
C ALA A 210 63.09 -7.12 -29.53
N LEU A 211 63.30 -8.13 -28.69
CA LEU A 211 64.59 -8.58 -28.14
C LEU A 211 64.97 -9.89 -28.83
#